data_AF-A0A1B7XQ49-F1
#
_entry.id   AF-A0A1B7XQ49-F1
#
_cell.length_a   1.000
_cell.length_b   1.000
_cell.length_c   1.000
_cell.angle_alpha   90.00
_cell.angle_beta   90.00
_cell.angle_gamma   90.00
#
_symmetry.space_group_name_H-M   'P 1'
#
loop_
_entity.id
_entity.type
_entity.pdbx_description
1 polymer ?
#
loop_
_entity_poly.entity_id
_entity_poly.type
_entity_poly.pdbx_seq_one_letter_code
_entity_poly.pdbx_strand_id
1 'polypeptide(L)'
;MVSKKVLASVCLATLLVGTQAAAENTGVESVAGNASDATAVSAAGEAGSELSQIQLLEQAIREVEAQVAREGQSETMPSEAAPQSTTQQISPQSAPVLSKVTPVMKYQGQQPVQHAQGSTSPAQAPRTVYRGGTGLSAETPSAPLVNDEGFKMDAADAYEPGFIQEFDNGAINWLTGVVTATGESYASGLEVSSRQARLRTVRAATIEARKNLFKILGKIPVTERLHVRNILHSDEDVMQYVRGDMQNSRIMSTAFNEDGVATVTVSVTLRGVFLEKLIGKRVSFHRLNKNPYSGSTNNAAGAQNSLPITYTGLLVDARDVGVNPAITMNIVDEAGQVLYSPRIVTRNVALKKGMVEYAGSWEEGVASERSASNPLILKAVTVQGKARNNIVISDEQAQLLKQINNANKFLEEGRVVVVCR
;
A
#
# COMPACT_ATOMS: atom_id res chain seq x y z
N MET A 1 33.79 -1.57 -20.62
CA MET A 1 34.54 -1.60 -19.33
C MET A 1 35.10 -0.20 -19.11
N VAL A 2 34.53 0.57 -18.18
CA VAL A 2 35.02 1.94 -17.91
C VAL A 2 36.41 1.85 -17.29
N SER A 3 37.39 2.53 -17.91
CA SER A 3 38.80 2.46 -17.50
C SER A 3 38.98 2.98 -16.08
N LYS A 4 39.77 2.27 -15.26
CA LYS A 4 40.06 2.60 -13.85
C LYS A 4 40.57 4.04 -13.64
N LYS A 5 41.07 4.69 -14.70
CA LYS A 5 41.50 6.09 -14.67
C LYS A 5 40.33 7.09 -14.55
N VAL A 6 39.17 6.77 -15.13
CA VAL A 6 37.96 7.61 -15.05
C VAL A 6 37.37 7.57 -13.64
N LEU A 7 37.39 6.40 -12.99
CA LEU A 7 36.91 6.25 -11.61
C LEU A 7 37.80 6.99 -10.60
N ALA A 8 39.11 7.03 -10.82
CA ALA A 8 40.06 7.73 -9.95
C ALA A 8 39.91 9.27 -10.02
N SER A 9 39.57 9.81 -11.20
CA SER A 9 39.38 11.25 -11.38
C SER A 9 38.09 11.77 -10.74
N VAL A 10 37.02 10.95 -10.72
CA VAL A 10 35.74 11.31 -10.08
C VAL A 10 35.85 11.26 -8.55
N CYS A 11 36.61 10.31 -7.99
CA CYS A 11 36.83 10.25 -6.54
C CYS A 11 37.72 11.36 -5.98
N LEU A 12 38.63 11.93 -6.78
CA LEU A 12 39.47 13.04 -6.32
C LEU A 12 38.66 14.37 -6.23
N ALA A 13 37.67 14.53 -7.11
CA ALA A 13 36.81 15.72 -7.13
C ALA A 13 35.80 15.76 -5.97
N THR A 14 35.37 14.61 -5.44
CA THR A 14 34.44 14.56 -4.31
C THR A 14 35.12 14.73 -2.94
N LEU A 15 36.42 14.45 -2.84
CA LEU A 15 37.18 14.62 -1.58
C LEU A 15 37.55 16.07 -1.27
N LEU A 16 37.58 16.96 -2.26
CA LEU A 16 37.94 18.38 -2.07
C LEU A 16 36.75 19.26 -1.66
N VAL A 17 35.52 18.75 -1.71
CA VAL A 17 34.29 19.50 -1.36
C VAL A 17 33.78 19.15 0.06
N GLY A 18 34.39 18.17 0.74
CA GLY A 18 33.88 17.60 2.01
C GLY A 18 34.42 18.17 3.32
N THR A 19 35.33 19.15 3.32
CA THR A 19 36.05 19.56 4.56
C THR A 19 35.84 21.02 4.97
N GLN A 20 34.60 21.51 4.94
CA GLN A 20 34.28 22.83 5.50
C GLN A 20 32.86 22.94 6.08
N ALA A 21 32.39 21.89 6.76
CA ALA A 21 31.14 21.92 7.51
C ALA A 21 31.19 20.98 8.72
N ALA A 22 32.20 21.13 9.60
CA ALA A 22 32.26 20.42 10.88
C ALA A 22 33.24 21.10 11.87
N ALA A 23 32.99 22.36 12.22
CA ALA A 23 33.56 22.96 13.42
C ALA A 23 32.62 24.08 13.87
N GLU A 24 31.92 23.83 14.97
CA GLU A 24 31.28 24.77 15.91
C GLU A 24 29.95 24.17 16.37
N ASN A 25 29.96 23.50 17.53
CA ASN A 25 29.20 23.96 18.70
C ASN A 25 29.22 22.87 19.79
N THR A 26 30.19 22.95 20.70
CA THR A 26 30.14 22.32 22.02
C THR A 26 30.58 23.36 23.05
N GLY A 27 29.69 23.79 23.95
CA GLY A 27 30.10 24.61 25.09
C GLY A 27 28.93 25.30 25.76
N VAL A 28 28.68 24.91 27.00
CA VAL A 28 27.59 25.33 27.89
C VAL A 28 28.03 26.55 28.73
N GLU A 29 27.03 27.34 29.15
CA GLU A 29 26.93 28.18 30.37
C GLU A 29 27.24 29.70 30.37
N SER A 30 26.17 30.44 30.73
CA SER A 30 26.08 31.48 31.79
C SER A 30 25.82 32.96 31.41
N VAL A 31 24.66 33.43 31.90
CA VAL A 31 24.39 34.69 32.65
C VAL A 31 24.48 36.07 31.94
N ALA A 32 23.30 36.71 31.88
CA ALA A 32 22.93 38.13 32.04
C ALA A 32 23.60 39.25 31.19
N GLY A 33 22.75 40.09 30.59
CA GLY A 33 23.13 41.44 30.15
C GLY A 33 22.13 42.06 29.18
N ASN A 34 21.53 43.18 29.59
CA ASN A 34 20.55 43.99 28.85
C ASN A 34 21.17 44.77 27.65
N ALA A 35 20.26 45.24 26.78
CA ALA A 35 20.31 46.49 26.00
C ALA A 35 20.72 46.46 24.51
N SER A 36 19.70 46.79 23.68
CA SER A 36 19.68 47.76 22.56
C SER A 36 20.79 47.80 21.50
N ASP A 37 20.37 47.67 20.24
CA ASP A 37 20.28 48.75 19.23
C ASP A 37 20.68 48.28 17.82
N ALA A 38 20.03 48.90 16.84
CA ALA A 38 20.02 48.53 15.43
C ALA A 38 21.37 48.80 14.72
N THR A 39 21.64 48.06 13.64
CA THR A 39 21.91 48.63 12.29
C THR A 39 22.15 47.53 11.25
N ALA A 40 21.51 47.71 10.09
CA ALA A 40 21.67 46.90 8.90
C ALA A 40 22.95 47.31 8.14
N VAL A 41 23.72 46.33 7.63
CA VAL A 41 24.72 46.53 6.57
C VAL A 41 24.64 45.40 5.54
N SER A 42 24.77 45.85 4.28
CA SER A 42 24.56 45.28 2.97
C SER A 42 25.14 43.89 2.64
N ALA A 43 24.30 43.10 1.95
CA ALA A 43 24.68 42.00 1.08
C ALA A 43 25.22 42.53 -0.27
N ALA A 44 26.54 42.47 -0.46
CA ALA A 44 27.19 42.65 -1.76
C ALA A 44 28.56 41.97 -1.72
N GLY A 45 28.60 40.64 -1.93
CA GLY A 45 29.85 39.88 -1.92
C GLY A 45 29.83 38.51 -2.61
N GLU A 46 28.66 37.88 -2.76
CA GLU A 46 28.61 36.47 -3.21
C GLU A 46 28.36 36.26 -4.71
N ALA A 47 27.94 37.29 -5.46
CA ALA A 47 27.58 37.12 -6.88
C ALA A 47 28.79 36.94 -7.83
N GLY A 48 30.02 37.26 -7.38
CA GLY A 48 31.23 37.19 -8.20
C GLY A 48 31.87 35.79 -8.30
N SER A 49 31.72 34.95 -7.27
CA SER A 49 32.36 33.62 -7.26
C SER A 49 31.51 32.56 -7.94
N GLU A 50 30.18 32.63 -7.85
CA GLU A 50 29.30 31.63 -8.46
C GLU A 50 29.35 31.66 -10.00
N LEU A 51 29.43 32.86 -10.61
CA LEU A 51 29.57 32.98 -12.07
C LEU A 51 30.87 32.34 -12.58
N SER A 52 31.96 32.39 -11.79
CA SER A 52 33.22 31.75 -12.16
C SER A 52 33.17 30.22 -12.05
N GLN A 53 32.42 29.69 -11.07
CA GLN A 53 32.26 28.25 -10.87
C GLN A 53 31.35 27.63 -11.93
N ILE A 54 30.30 28.33 -12.33
CA ILE A 54 29.41 27.91 -13.42
C ILE A 54 30.18 27.86 -14.75
N GLN A 55 31.02 28.86 -15.05
CA GLN A 55 31.86 28.85 -16.26
C GLN A 55 32.87 27.70 -16.28
N LEU A 56 33.47 27.37 -15.13
CA LEU A 56 34.38 26.22 -15.01
C LEU A 56 33.65 24.88 -15.23
N LEU A 57 32.42 24.77 -14.75
CA LEU A 57 31.59 23.57 -14.93
C LEU A 57 31.16 23.39 -16.39
N GLU A 58 30.76 24.47 -17.07
CA GLU A 58 30.40 24.44 -18.49
C GLU A 58 31.61 24.12 -19.39
N GLN A 59 32.82 24.51 -19.00
CA GLN A 59 34.03 24.17 -19.73
C GLN A 59 34.37 22.68 -19.55
N ALA A 60 34.24 22.14 -18.34
CA ALA A 60 34.47 20.72 -18.06
C ALA A 60 33.47 19.80 -18.80
N ILE A 61 32.20 20.20 -18.90
CA ILE A 61 31.18 19.44 -19.64
C ILE A 61 31.51 19.38 -21.13
N ARG A 62 31.89 20.53 -21.73
CA ARG A 62 32.28 20.59 -23.15
C ARG A 62 33.49 19.71 -23.49
N GLU A 63 34.45 19.61 -22.57
CA GLU A 63 35.64 18.78 -22.77
C GLU A 63 35.31 17.28 -22.72
N VAL A 64 34.38 16.87 -21.84
CA VAL A 64 33.88 15.48 -21.79
C VAL A 64 33.08 15.13 -23.04
N GLU A 65 32.23 16.02 -23.53
CA GLU A 65 31.47 15.81 -24.77
C GLU A 65 32.40 15.69 -25.99
N ALA A 66 33.47 16.48 -26.07
CA ALA A 66 34.47 16.37 -27.11
C ALA A 66 35.25 15.04 -27.05
N GLN A 67 35.48 14.51 -25.85
CA GLN A 67 36.13 13.21 -25.65
C GLN A 67 35.24 12.07 -26.15
N VAL A 68 33.94 12.11 -25.83
CA VAL A 68 32.94 11.12 -26.27
C VAL A 68 32.74 11.15 -27.79
N ALA A 69 32.76 12.34 -28.40
CA ALA A 69 32.68 12.49 -29.85
C ALA A 69 33.90 11.89 -30.58
N ARG A 70 35.10 11.97 -29.99
CA ARG A 70 36.32 11.35 -30.53
C ARG A 70 36.31 9.83 -30.41
N GLU A 71 35.74 9.29 -29.33
CA GLU A 71 35.58 7.83 -29.17
C GLU A 71 34.53 7.26 -30.15
N GLY A 72 33.49 8.02 -30.48
CA GLY A 72 32.46 7.61 -31.45
C GLY A 72 32.90 7.55 -32.92
N GLN A 73 34.02 8.19 -33.29
CA GLN A 73 34.54 8.18 -34.66
C GLN A 73 35.52 7.04 -34.96
N SER A 74 35.89 6.21 -33.98
CA SER A 74 36.83 5.10 -34.17
C SER A 74 36.17 3.79 -34.66
N GLU A 75 34.86 3.73 -34.81
CA GLU A 75 34.14 2.51 -35.25
C GLU A 75 33.42 2.72 -36.59
N THR A 76 34.16 2.88 -37.70
CA THR A 76 33.60 2.63 -39.05
C THR A 76 34.66 2.16 -40.09
N MET A 77 34.64 0.83 -40.37
CA MET A 77 34.95 0.11 -41.65
C MET A 77 36.43 -0.05 -42.14
N PRO A 78 36.78 -0.99 -43.07
CA PRO A 78 36.34 -2.39 -43.29
C PRO A 78 37.48 -3.42 -43.67
N SER A 79 37.11 -4.72 -43.73
CA SER A 79 37.61 -5.81 -44.61
C SER A 79 39.00 -6.49 -44.44
N GLU A 80 38.93 -7.84 -44.47
CA GLU A 80 39.80 -8.83 -45.16
C GLU A 80 41.00 -9.56 -44.52
N ALA A 81 41.06 -10.86 -44.92
CA ALA A 81 42.17 -11.82 -44.98
C ALA A 81 42.44 -12.78 -43.79
N ALA A 82 42.21 -14.08 -44.06
CA ALA A 82 42.88 -15.22 -43.42
C ALA A 82 44.34 -15.35 -43.95
N PRO A 83 45.28 -16.04 -43.25
CA PRO A 83 45.39 -17.51 -43.37
C PRO A 83 45.97 -18.29 -42.15
N GLN A 84 45.64 -19.59 -42.13
CA GLN A 84 46.43 -20.80 -41.80
C GLN A 84 47.22 -20.98 -40.48
N SER A 85 46.69 -21.90 -39.65
CA SER A 85 47.30 -23.06 -38.98
C SER A 85 48.81 -23.11 -38.61
N THR A 86 49.09 -23.38 -37.33
CA THR A 86 50.17 -24.28 -36.88
C THR A 86 49.78 -24.99 -35.58
N THR A 87 49.92 -26.31 -35.59
CA THR A 87 49.68 -27.28 -34.53
C THR A 87 50.73 -27.19 -33.41
N GLN A 88 50.34 -27.27 -32.15
CA GLN A 88 51.15 -27.95 -31.13
C GLN A 88 50.26 -28.55 -30.02
N GLN A 89 50.40 -29.87 -29.87
CA GLN A 89 49.77 -30.74 -28.88
C GLN A 89 50.34 -30.46 -27.49
N ILE A 90 49.48 -30.23 -26.49
CA ILE A 90 49.68 -30.72 -25.11
C ILE A 90 48.30 -31.06 -24.53
N SER A 91 48.15 -32.29 -24.05
CA SER A 91 47.09 -32.80 -23.18
C SER A 91 47.66 -34.03 -22.47
N PRO A 92 47.07 -34.56 -21.37
CA PRO A 92 45.79 -34.21 -20.74
C PRO A 92 45.87 -34.06 -19.21
N GLN A 93 44.92 -33.37 -18.56
CA GLN A 93 44.32 -33.82 -17.30
C GLN A 93 42.87 -33.29 -17.15
N SER A 94 41.93 -34.22 -17.38
CA SER A 94 40.74 -34.52 -16.59
C SER A 94 39.83 -33.37 -16.09
N ALA A 95 38.76 -33.09 -16.86
CA ALA A 95 37.53 -32.45 -16.37
C ALA A 95 36.38 -33.48 -16.42
N PRO A 96 35.49 -33.54 -15.40
CA PRO A 96 34.37 -34.46 -15.39
C PRO A 96 33.23 -34.01 -16.32
N VAL A 97 32.75 -34.96 -17.12
CA VAL A 97 31.54 -34.88 -17.95
C VAL A 97 30.31 -35.03 -17.05
N LEU A 98 29.32 -34.13 -17.18
CA LEU A 98 27.96 -34.42 -16.73
C LEU A 98 26.94 -34.07 -17.83
N SER A 99 26.12 -35.07 -18.11
CA SER A 99 25.22 -35.21 -19.25
C SER A 99 24.10 -34.18 -19.32
N LYS A 100 23.83 -33.72 -20.54
CA LYS A 100 22.55 -33.09 -20.92
C LYS A 100 21.46 -34.17 -20.92
N VAL A 101 20.48 -34.05 -20.04
CA VAL A 101 19.19 -34.74 -20.16
C VAL A 101 18.09 -33.70 -20.00
N THR A 102 17.40 -33.43 -21.11
CA THR A 102 16.19 -32.60 -21.17
C THR A 102 14.98 -33.51 -20.90
N PRO A 103 14.16 -33.29 -19.85
CA PRO A 103 12.91 -34.02 -19.72
C PRO A 103 11.83 -33.41 -20.63
N VAL A 104 11.39 -34.20 -21.61
CA VAL A 104 10.17 -33.97 -22.39
C VAL A 104 8.98 -34.39 -21.53
N MET A 105 8.18 -33.43 -21.04
CA MET A 105 6.86 -33.73 -20.48
C MET A 105 5.91 -34.06 -21.64
N LYS A 106 5.44 -35.30 -21.70
CA LYS A 106 4.33 -35.71 -22.55
C LYS A 106 3.02 -35.28 -21.87
N TYR A 107 2.27 -34.41 -22.54
CA TYR A 107 0.91 -34.02 -22.19
C TYR A 107 -0.05 -35.14 -22.62
N GLN A 108 -0.81 -35.70 -21.68
CA GLN A 108 -1.82 -36.73 -21.97
C GLN A 108 -3.20 -36.08 -21.85
N GLY A 109 -3.87 -35.92 -22.99
CA GLY A 109 -5.18 -35.28 -23.08
C GLY A 109 -6.27 -36.13 -22.41
N GLN A 110 -7.05 -35.52 -21.52
CA GLN A 110 -8.29 -36.08 -21.02
C GLN A 110 -9.41 -35.83 -22.05
N GLN A 111 -10.12 -36.92 -22.40
CA GLN A 111 -11.25 -36.94 -23.32
C GLN A 111 -12.55 -36.45 -22.67
N PRO A 112 -13.51 -35.92 -23.46
CA PRO A 112 -14.75 -35.32 -22.96
C PRO A 112 -15.81 -36.34 -22.58
N VAL A 113 -16.55 -36.06 -21.50
CA VAL A 113 -17.70 -36.85 -21.04
C VAL A 113 -18.92 -36.53 -21.92
N GLN A 114 -19.50 -37.57 -22.54
CA GLN A 114 -20.71 -37.49 -23.36
C GLN A 114 -21.98 -37.72 -22.53
N HIS A 115 -23.04 -37.03 -22.95
CA HIS A 115 -24.41 -37.14 -22.46
C HIS A 115 -25.02 -38.53 -22.71
N ALA A 116 -25.87 -39.00 -21.79
CA ALA A 116 -26.81 -40.10 -22.02
C ALA A 116 -28.25 -39.63 -21.75
N GLN A 117 -29.10 -39.73 -22.77
CA GLN A 117 -30.57 -39.70 -22.67
C GLN A 117 -31.11 -41.13 -22.66
N GLY A 118 -32.19 -41.39 -21.91
CA GLY A 118 -32.96 -42.64 -22.02
C GLY A 118 -33.97 -42.92 -20.90
N SER A 119 -35.17 -42.34 -21.03
CA SER A 119 -36.53 -42.82 -20.64
C SER A 119 -36.74 -43.85 -19.50
N THR A 120 -37.66 -43.55 -18.57
CA THR A 120 -39.03 -44.15 -18.45
C THR A 120 -39.78 -43.63 -17.21
N SER A 121 -41.09 -43.37 -17.37
CA SER A 121 -42.13 -43.16 -16.33
C SER A 121 -42.99 -44.44 -16.24
N PRO A 122 -44.03 -44.64 -15.37
CA PRO A 122 -44.79 -43.68 -14.54
C PRO A 122 -45.22 -44.18 -13.12
N ALA A 123 -45.78 -43.28 -12.27
CA ALA A 123 -47.04 -43.47 -11.49
C ALA A 123 -47.27 -42.43 -10.36
N GLN A 124 -48.38 -41.68 -10.51
CA GLN A 124 -49.40 -41.13 -9.56
C GLN A 124 -49.19 -41.27 -8.02
N ALA A 125 -49.67 -40.43 -7.09
CA ALA A 125 -50.44 -39.16 -6.95
C ALA A 125 -50.59 -38.92 -5.40
N PRO A 126 -51.34 -37.93 -4.83
CA PRO A 126 -51.99 -36.74 -5.39
C PRO A 126 -51.64 -35.41 -4.69
N ARG A 127 -51.93 -34.30 -5.38
CA ARG A 127 -51.98 -32.93 -4.85
C ARG A 127 -53.37 -32.60 -4.34
N THR A 128 -53.43 -31.95 -3.18
CA THR A 128 -54.66 -31.46 -2.57
C THR A 128 -55.24 -30.30 -3.37
N VAL A 129 -56.54 -30.43 -3.63
CA VAL A 129 -57.43 -29.47 -4.29
C VAL A 129 -57.78 -28.37 -3.30
N TYR A 130 -57.60 -27.10 -3.68
CA TYR A 130 -58.34 -25.99 -3.08
C TYR A 130 -59.26 -25.40 -4.15
N ARG A 131 -60.57 -25.40 -3.88
CA ARG A 131 -61.65 -25.09 -4.80
C ARG A 131 -62.33 -23.79 -4.36
N GLY A 132 -62.28 -22.78 -5.24
CA GLY A 132 -63.23 -21.64 -5.38
C GLY A 132 -63.25 -20.60 -4.25
N GLY A 133 -63.32 -19.29 -4.48
CA GLY A 133 -63.54 -18.52 -5.70
C GLY A 133 -64.44 -17.33 -5.37
N THR A 134 -63.95 -16.10 -5.59
CA THR A 134 -64.77 -14.93 -5.94
C THR A 134 -63.96 -14.09 -6.92
N GLY A 135 -64.62 -13.70 -8.00
CA GLY A 135 -63.97 -13.25 -9.23
C GLY A 135 -63.42 -11.83 -9.18
N LEU A 136 -62.28 -11.67 -9.85
CA LEU A 136 -61.87 -10.46 -10.56
C LEU A 136 -61.11 -10.95 -11.78
N SER A 137 -61.70 -10.78 -12.98
CA SER A 137 -60.97 -10.94 -14.24
C SER A 137 -59.90 -9.86 -14.31
N ALA A 138 -58.65 -10.22 -14.08
CA ALA A 138 -57.51 -9.40 -14.49
C ALA A 138 -57.18 -9.80 -15.93
N GLU A 139 -57.55 -8.96 -16.89
CA GLU A 139 -56.96 -9.01 -18.23
C GLU A 139 -55.46 -8.80 -18.08
N THR A 140 -54.68 -9.80 -18.50
CA THR A 140 -53.22 -9.69 -18.52
C THR A 140 -52.86 -8.74 -19.67
N PRO A 141 -52.19 -7.60 -19.44
CA PRO A 141 -51.79 -6.74 -20.54
C PRO A 141 -50.84 -7.53 -21.46
N SER A 142 -51.19 -7.60 -22.75
CA SER A 142 -50.45 -8.36 -23.77
C SER A 142 -49.21 -7.62 -24.29
N ALA A 143 -48.59 -6.78 -23.47
CA ALA A 143 -47.39 -6.02 -23.81
C ALA A 143 -46.29 -6.33 -22.79
N PRO A 144 -45.06 -6.69 -23.22
CA PRO A 144 -43.94 -6.78 -22.30
C PRO A 144 -43.70 -5.40 -21.67
N LEU A 145 -43.66 -5.33 -20.34
CA LEU A 145 -43.43 -4.09 -19.58
C LEU A 145 -41.96 -3.61 -19.61
N VAL A 146 -41.19 -4.07 -20.59
CA VAL A 146 -39.81 -3.65 -20.80
C VAL A 146 -39.59 -3.52 -22.30
N ASN A 147 -39.38 -2.29 -22.75
CA ASN A 147 -38.84 -2.05 -24.08
C ASN A 147 -37.37 -2.54 -24.05
N ASP A 148 -36.99 -3.44 -24.95
CA ASP A 148 -35.60 -3.89 -25.17
C ASP A 148 -34.71 -2.78 -25.76
N GLU A 149 -34.89 -1.55 -25.31
CA GLU A 149 -33.99 -0.42 -25.57
C GLU A 149 -32.79 -0.57 -24.64
N GLY A 150 -31.84 -1.42 -25.04
CA GLY A 150 -30.42 -1.27 -24.78
C GLY A 150 -30.01 -0.75 -23.40
N PHE A 151 -30.47 -1.38 -22.31
CA PHE A 151 -29.80 -1.21 -21.02
C PHE A 151 -28.49 -2.01 -21.08
N LYS A 152 -27.43 -1.40 -21.59
CA LYS A 152 -26.08 -1.85 -21.25
C LYS A 152 -25.96 -1.66 -19.74
N MET A 153 -26.15 -2.74 -18.99
CA MET A 153 -25.56 -2.82 -17.66
C MET A 153 -24.07 -2.62 -17.89
N ASP A 154 -23.57 -1.44 -17.56
CA ASP A 154 -22.15 -1.26 -17.29
C ASP A 154 -21.74 -2.44 -16.40
N ALA A 155 -20.66 -3.12 -16.76
CA ALA A 155 -20.17 -4.25 -15.98
C ALA A 155 -20.01 -3.75 -14.55
N ALA A 156 -20.94 -4.13 -13.66
CA ALA A 156 -20.88 -3.70 -12.28
C ALA A 156 -19.54 -4.20 -11.75
N ASP A 157 -18.69 -3.29 -11.30
CA ASP A 157 -17.44 -3.64 -10.67
C ASP A 157 -17.75 -4.70 -9.59
N ALA A 158 -17.01 -5.80 -9.61
CA ALA A 158 -17.23 -6.88 -8.67
C ALA A 158 -17.15 -6.30 -7.25
N TYR A 159 -18.21 -6.50 -6.46
CA TYR A 159 -18.27 -5.97 -5.10
C TYR A 159 -17.07 -6.45 -4.29
N GLU A 160 -16.23 -5.51 -3.86
CA GLU A 160 -15.12 -5.77 -2.96
C GLU A 160 -15.51 -5.36 -1.53
N PRO A 161 -15.44 -6.27 -0.53
CA PRO A 161 -15.85 -5.95 0.83
C PRO A 161 -14.84 -5.03 1.52
N GLY A 162 -15.37 -4.27 2.49
CA GLY A 162 -14.63 -3.37 3.36
C GLY A 162 -14.55 -1.94 2.86
N PHE A 163 -13.91 -1.09 3.65
CA PHE A 163 -13.74 0.31 3.26
C PHE A 163 -12.64 0.48 2.20
N ILE A 164 -13.05 0.94 1.01
CA ILE A 164 -12.16 1.21 -0.12
C ILE A 164 -11.94 2.72 -0.22
N GLN A 165 -10.69 3.14 -0.12
CA GLN A 165 -10.30 4.53 -0.29
C GLN A 165 -9.71 4.74 -1.68
N GLU A 166 -10.41 5.50 -2.50
CA GLU A 166 -10.01 5.84 -3.86
C GLU A 166 -9.00 6.99 -3.92
N PHE A 167 -8.09 6.91 -4.90
CA PHE A 167 -7.12 7.92 -5.28
C PHE A 167 -7.08 8.04 -6.81
N ASP A 168 -6.52 9.13 -7.33
CA ASP A 168 -6.47 9.44 -8.77
C ASP A 168 -6.01 8.28 -9.67
N ASN A 169 -5.11 7.41 -9.17
CA ASN A 169 -4.49 6.33 -9.95
C ASN A 169 -4.39 5.03 -9.13
N GLY A 170 -5.35 4.74 -8.25
CA GLY A 170 -5.33 3.54 -7.43
C GLY A 170 -6.21 3.62 -6.21
N ALA A 171 -6.26 2.54 -5.44
CA ALA A 171 -7.12 2.45 -4.26
C ALA A 171 -6.40 1.77 -3.10
N ILE A 172 -6.94 1.93 -1.90
CA ILE A 172 -6.57 1.15 -0.73
C ILE A 172 -7.81 0.44 -0.22
N ASN A 173 -7.81 -0.88 -0.26
CA ASN A 173 -8.79 -1.68 0.47
C ASN A 173 -8.27 -1.86 1.91
N TRP A 174 -8.88 -1.17 2.87
CA TRP A 174 -8.43 -1.14 4.27
C TRP A 174 -8.77 -2.41 5.04
N LEU A 175 -9.78 -3.16 4.60
CA LEU A 175 -10.12 -4.48 5.16
C LEU A 175 -9.03 -5.49 4.82
N THR A 176 -8.68 -5.63 3.54
CA THR A 176 -7.64 -6.58 3.10
C THR A 176 -6.23 -6.06 3.34
N GLY A 177 -6.07 -4.73 3.42
CA GLY A 177 -4.76 -4.06 3.49
C GLY A 177 -4.03 -4.06 2.15
N VAL A 178 -4.73 -4.25 1.03
CA VAL A 178 -4.15 -4.21 -0.31
C VAL A 178 -4.19 -2.79 -0.85
N VAL A 179 -3.05 -2.33 -1.34
CA VAL A 179 -2.90 -1.07 -2.07
C VAL A 179 -2.74 -1.41 -3.52
N THR A 180 -3.59 -0.84 -4.37
CA THR A 180 -3.54 -0.99 -5.82
C THR A 180 -3.14 0.35 -6.44
N ALA A 181 -2.47 0.29 -7.58
CA ALA A 181 -2.23 1.46 -8.40
C ALA A 181 -2.18 1.09 -9.87
N THR A 182 -2.70 2.00 -10.69
CA THR A 182 -2.73 1.87 -12.14
C THR A 182 -1.74 2.85 -12.77
N GLY A 183 -1.14 2.41 -13.86
CA GLY A 183 -0.30 3.23 -14.71
C GLY A 183 -0.64 2.99 -16.16
N GLU A 184 -0.53 4.05 -16.94
CA GLU A 184 -0.85 4.05 -18.36
C GLU A 184 0.37 4.48 -19.15
N SER A 185 0.52 3.98 -20.37
CA SER A 185 1.55 4.45 -21.28
C SER A 185 1.04 4.32 -22.70
N TYR A 186 1.48 5.23 -23.56
CA TYR A 186 1.07 5.27 -24.94
C TYR A 186 2.22 4.90 -25.89
N ALA A 187 1.89 4.16 -26.95
CA ALA A 187 2.76 3.91 -28.09
C ALA A 187 2.14 4.57 -29.33
N SER A 188 2.91 5.36 -30.08
CA SER A 188 2.46 6.05 -31.29
C SER A 188 3.12 5.50 -32.56
N GLY A 189 2.43 5.62 -33.70
CA GLY A 189 3.00 5.39 -35.03
C GLY A 189 2.97 3.93 -35.51
N LEU A 190 3.77 3.61 -36.53
CA LEU A 190 3.85 2.26 -37.12
C LEU A 190 4.42 1.20 -36.16
N GLU A 191 4.94 1.61 -35.00
CA GLU A 191 5.49 0.71 -33.99
C GLU A 191 4.42 -0.03 -33.16
N VAL A 192 3.16 0.45 -33.11
CA VAL A 192 2.08 -0.12 -32.27
C VAL A 192 1.84 -1.62 -32.51
N SER A 193 1.98 -2.09 -33.75
CA SER A 193 1.79 -3.50 -34.12
C SER A 193 3.01 -4.37 -33.84
N SER A 194 4.17 -3.77 -33.55
CA SER A 194 5.37 -4.52 -33.26
C SER A 194 5.30 -5.09 -31.85
N ARG A 195 5.65 -6.38 -31.72
CA ARG A 195 5.78 -7.04 -30.41
C ARG A 195 6.73 -6.28 -29.48
N GLN A 196 7.75 -5.64 -30.05
CA GLN A 196 8.74 -4.86 -29.30
C GLN A 196 8.12 -3.61 -28.69
N ALA A 197 7.36 -2.83 -29.45
CA ALA A 197 6.71 -1.63 -28.93
C ALA A 197 5.71 -1.98 -27.84
N ARG A 198 4.85 -2.98 -28.07
CA ARG A 198 3.91 -3.47 -27.04
C ARG A 198 4.62 -3.80 -25.73
N LEU A 199 5.76 -4.49 -25.81
CA LEU A 199 6.56 -4.82 -24.62
C LEU A 199 7.18 -3.57 -23.96
N ARG A 200 7.66 -2.61 -24.73
CA ARG A 200 8.19 -1.33 -24.19
C ARG A 200 7.10 -0.52 -23.51
N THR A 201 5.92 -0.38 -24.13
CA THR A 201 4.80 0.39 -23.60
C THR A 201 4.23 -0.24 -22.34
N VAL A 202 4.05 -1.57 -22.30
CA VAL A 202 3.61 -2.27 -21.08
C VAL A 202 4.64 -2.11 -19.95
N ARG A 203 5.95 -2.14 -20.26
CA ARG A 203 7.00 -1.87 -19.27
C ARG A 203 6.94 -0.43 -18.75
N ALA A 204 6.73 0.55 -19.63
CA ALA A 204 6.58 1.94 -19.25
C ALA A 204 5.33 2.16 -18.35
N ALA A 205 4.18 1.60 -18.73
CA ALA A 205 2.97 1.61 -17.91
C ALA A 205 3.19 0.95 -16.54
N THR A 206 3.97 -0.13 -16.48
CA THR A 206 4.33 -0.79 -15.21
C THR A 206 5.20 0.12 -14.32
N ILE A 207 6.16 0.85 -14.90
CA ILE A 207 6.99 1.82 -14.17
C ILE A 207 6.12 2.94 -13.62
N GLU A 208 5.18 3.45 -14.42
CA GLU A 208 4.22 4.46 -13.98
C GLU A 208 3.31 3.96 -12.86
N ALA A 209 2.76 2.76 -12.99
CA ALA A 209 1.90 2.14 -11.99
C ALA A 209 2.63 2.03 -10.63
N ARG A 210 3.90 1.61 -10.64
CA ARG A 210 4.74 1.54 -9.43
C ARG A 210 5.08 2.90 -8.85
N LYS A 211 5.27 3.91 -9.69
CA LYS A 211 5.44 5.31 -9.24
C LYS A 211 4.17 5.81 -8.55
N ASN A 212 3.00 5.53 -9.11
CA ASN A 212 1.70 5.88 -8.52
C ASN A 212 1.47 5.11 -7.21
N LEU A 213 1.80 3.82 -7.17
CA LEU A 213 1.76 3.01 -5.95
C LEU A 213 2.59 3.64 -4.82
N PHE A 214 3.83 4.03 -5.11
CA PHE A 214 4.70 4.68 -4.14
C PHE A 214 4.15 6.03 -3.65
N LYS A 215 3.53 6.83 -4.53
CA LYS A 215 2.86 8.08 -4.14
C LYS A 215 1.69 7.83 -3.18
N ILE A 216 0.83 6.85 -3.49
CA ILE A 216 -0.32 6.47 -2.65
C ILE A 216 0.17 6.01 -1.28
N LEU A 217 1.17 5.11 -1.24
CA LEU A 217 1.79 4.67 0.01
C LEU A 217 2.28 5.84 0.85
N GLY A 218 2.94 6.83 0.24
CA GLY A 218 3.42 8.02 0.93
C GLY A 218 2.33 8.84 1.64
N LYS A 219 1.09 8.81 1.14
CA LYS A 219 -0.07 9.52 1.71
C LYS A 219 -0.65 8.82 2.94
N ILE A 220 -0.31 7.55 3.19
CA ILE A 220 -0.91 6.77 4.27
C ILE A 220 -0.53 7.35 5.64
N PRO A 221 -1.52 7.71 6.49
CA PRO A 221 -1.25 8.10 7.86
C PRO A 221 -0.89 6.88 8.70
N VAL A 222 0.25 6.96 9.39
CA VAL A 222 0.67 5.96 10.36
C VAL A 222 0.10 6.29 11.73
N THR A 223 0.23 7.55 12.16
CA THR A 223 -0.35 8.11 13.39
C THR A 223 -0.95 9.49 13.06
N GLU A 224 -1.46 10.19 14.06
CA GLU A 224 -1.99 11.57 13.90
C GLU A 224 -1.01 12.54 13.21
N ARG A 225 0.30 12.40 13.46
CA ARG A 225 1.33 13.33 12.98
C ARG A 225 2.33 12.70 12.01
N LEU A 226 2.38 11.36 11.95
CA LEU A 226 3.36 10.63 11.17
C LEU A 226 2.69 9.95 9.98
N HIS A 227 3.15 10.26 8.76
CA HIS A 227 2.75 9.55 7.54
C HIS A 227 3.89 8.66 7.05
N VAL A 228 3.57 7.71 6.18
CA VAL A 228 4.56 6.82 5.57
C VAL A 228 5.65 7.63 4.87
N ARG A 229 5.30 8.69 4.13
CA ARG A 229 6.32 9.57 3.51
C ARG A 229 7.32 10.10 4.54
N ASN A 230 6.88 10.49 5.75
CA ASN A 230 7.79 11.02 6.77
C ASN A 230 8.78 9.95 7.22
N ILE A 231 8.31 8.71 7.38
CA ILE A 231 9.17 7.57 7.72
C ILE A 231 10.21 7.35 6.63
N LEU A 232 9.79 7.30 5.36
CA LEU A 232 10.66 7.06 4.21
C LEU A 232 11.73 8.14 4.01
N HIS A 233 11.46 9.39 4.40
CA HIS A 233 12.47 10.45 4.35
C HIS A 233 13.46 10.36 5.53
N SER A 234 13.04 9.80 6.66
CA SER A 234 13.85 9.76 7.90
C SER A 234 14.70 8.49 8.06
N ASP A 235 14.40 7.43 7.31
CA ASP A 235 15.00 6.11 7.48
C ASP A 235 15.31 5.50 6.11
N GLU A 236 16.61 5.52 5.77
CA GLU A 236 17.09 5.01 4.49
C GLU A 236 16.90 3.50 4.35
N ASP A 237 17.08 2.73 5.42
CA ASP A 237 16.90 1.26 5.39
C ASP A 237 15.44 0.90 5.06
N VAL A 238 14.49 1.59 5.69
CA VAL A 238 13.06 1.41 5.40
C VAL A 238 12.75 1.88 3.97
N MET A 239 13.35 2.98 3.52
CA MET A 239 13.17 3.47 2.15
C MET A 239 13.69 2.49 1.10
N GLN A 240 14.88 1.92 1.30
CA GLN A 240 15.45 0.90 0.42
C GLN A 240 14.59 -0.37 0.41
N TYR A 241 14.12 -0.83 1.57
CA TYR A 241 13.20 -1.96 1.68
C TYR A 241 11.90 -1.72 0.91
N VAL A 242 11.24 -0.58 1.14
CA VAL A 242 9.99 -0.24 0.45
C VAL A 242 10.20 -0.09 -1.05
N ARG A 243 11.31 0.52 -1.50
CA ARG A 243 11.65 0.59 -2.93
C ARG A 243 11.82 -0.81 -3.54
N GLY A 244 12.51 -1.71 -2.85
CA GLY A 244 12.66 -3.10 -3.27
C GLY A 244 11.32 -3.81 -3.40
N ASP A 245 10.41 -3.60 -2.43
CA ASP A 245 9.06 -4.17 -2.48
C ASP A 245 8.22 -3.57 -3.63
N MET A 246 8.34 -2.26 -3.89
CA MET A 246 7.66 -1.62 -5.03
C MET A 246 8.16 -2.12 -6.38
N GLN A 247 9.47 -2.37 -6.51
CA GLN A 247 10.05 -2.95 -7.73
C GLN A 247 9.57 -4.39 -7.96
N ASN A 248 9.21 -5.10 -6.89
CA ASN A 248 8.68 -6.46 -6.93
C ASN A 248 7.16 -6.51 -6.71
N SER A 249 6.46 -5.38 -6.88
CA SER A 249 5.01 -5.30 -6.75
C SER A 249 4.33 -6.32 -7.66
N ARG A 250 3.25 -6.93 -7.18
CA ARG A 250 2.49 -7.92 -7.96
C ARG A 250 1.74 -7.22 -9.07
N ILE A 251 1.85 -7.73 -10.30
CA ILE A 251 1.02 -7.28 -11.42
C ILE A 251 -0.32 -8.01 -11.33
N MET A 252 -1.41 -7.25 -11.24
CA MET A 252 -2.78 -7.78 -11.17
C MET A 252 -3.40 -7.92 -12.55
N SER A 253 -3.23 -6.90 -13.38
CA SER A 253 -3.77 -6.87 -14.75
C SER A 253 -2.81 -6.15 -15.69
N THR A 254 -2.84 -6.56 -16.96
CA THR A 254 -2.14 -5.90 -18.05
C THR A 254 -3.06 -5.85 -19.26
N ALA A 255 -3.40 -4.67 -19.72
CA ALA A 255 -4.16 -4.43 -20.93
C ALA A 255 -3.29 -3.69 -21.95
N PHE A 256 -3.47 -4.01 -23.23
CA PHE A 256 -2.92 -3.24 -24.33
C PHE A 256 -4.01 -3.15 -25.39
N ASN A 257 -4.51 -1.93 -25.58
CA ASN A 257 -5.61 -1.66 -26.49
C ASN A 257 -5.09 -1.49 -27.92
N GLU A 258 -5.96 -1.68 -28.90
CA GLU A 258 -5.62 -1.49 -30.32
C GLU A 258 -5.18 -0.04 -30.61
N ASP A 259 -5.66 0.91 -29.81
CA ASP A 259 -5.27 2.33 -29.85
C ASP A 259 -3.82 2.58 -29.42
N GLY A 260 -3.08 1.56 -28.98
CA GLY A 260 -1.68 1.67 -28.56
C GLY A 260 -1.48 2.08 -27.09
N VAL A 261 -2.56 2.14 -26.31
CA VAL A 261 -2.52 2.41 -24.86
C VAL A 261 -2.29 1.10 -24.10
N ALA A 262 -1.28 1.08 -23.24
CA ALA A 262 -1.05 0.04 -22.26
C ALA A 262 -1.52 0.50 -20.88
N THR A 263 -2.35 -0.30 -20.21
CA THR A 263 -2.78 -0.06 -18.82
C THR A 263 -2.33 -1.22 -17.96
N VAL A 264 -1.67 -0.93 -16.85
CA VAL A 264 -1.16 -1.94 -15.91
C VAL A 264 -1.57 -1.59 -14.50
N THR A 265 -2.17 -2.55 -13.79
CA THR A 265 -2.47 -2.41 -12.36
C THR A 265 -1.52 -3.28 -11.54
N VAL A 266 -0.90 -2.68 -10.54
CA VAL A 266 0.00 -3.33 -9.58
C VAL A 266 -0.55 -3.28 -8.17
N SER A 267 -0.11 -4.19 -7.30
CA SER A 267 -0.50 -4.20 -5.90
C SER A 267 0.59 -4.63 -4.93
N VAL A 268 0.44 -4.16 -3.68
CA VAL A 268 1.24 -4.52 -2.50
C VAL A 268 0.32 -4.65 -1.28
N THR A 269 0.71 -5.48 -0.30
CA THR A 269 -0.04 -5.69 0.95
C THR A 269 0.63 -4.97 2.13
N LEU A 270 -0.12 -4.14 2.83
CA LEU A 270 0.27 -3.34 4.01
C LEU A 270 0.32 -4.14 5.32
N ARG A 271 0.39 -5.47 5.28
CA ARG A 271 0.28 -6.33 6.47
C ARG A 271 1.56 -7.16 6.65
N GLY A 272 1.70 -7.77 7.82
CA GLY A 272 2.79 -8.68 8.12
C GLY A 272 4.16 -7.98 8.08
N VAL A 273 5.09 -8.57 7.33
CA VAL A 273 6.51 -8.14 7.32
C VAL A 273 6.67 -6.72 6.77
N PHE A 274 5.89 -6.35 5.75
CA PHE A 274 5.93 -4.99 5.20
C PHE A 274 5.61 -3.95 6.27
N LEU A 275 4.50 -4.18 6.99
CA LEU A 275 4.05 -3.30 8.05
C LEU A 275 5.06 -3.24 9.20
N GLU A 276 5.58 -4.39 9.60
CA GLU A 276 6.56 -4.51 10.68
C GLU A 276 7.82 -3.70 10.38
N LYS A 277 8.34 -3.79 9.16
CA LYS A 277 9.51 -3.01 8.72
C LYS A 277 9.18 -1.53 8.65
N LEU A 278 8.02 -1.16 8.10
CA LEU A 278 7.60 0.22 7.95
C LEU A 278 7.50 0.95 9.30
N ILE A 279 6.78 0.37 10.26
CA ILE A 279 6.54 1.03 11.56
C ILE A 279 7.66 0.78 12.57
N GLY A 280 8.40 -0.31 12.45
CA GLY A 280 9.56 -0.63 13.28
C GLY A 280 9.32 -0.41 14.78
N LYS A 281 10.18 0.40 15.40
CA LYS A 281 10.08 0.83 16.81
C LYS A 281 9.30 2.14 17.00
N ARG A 282 8.85 2.79 15.91
CA ARG A 282 8.17 4.10 15.93
C ARG A 282 6.78 4.00 16.55
N VAL A 283 6.13 2.86 16.36
CA VAL A 283 4.86 2.53 17.01
C VAL A 283 5.10 1.46 18.07
N SER A 284 4.80 1.81 19.32
CA SER A 284 4.86 0.88 20.45
C SER A 284 3.49 0.24 20.65
N PHE A 285 3.40 -1.04 20.29
CA PHE A 285 2.24 -1.87 20.61
C PHE A 285 2.33 -2.44 22.03
N HIS A 286 1.18 -2.69 22.64
CA HIS A 286 1.02 -3.43 23.91
C HIS A 286 2.06 -3.11 24.99
N ARG A 287 1.93 -1.94 25.63
CA ARG A 287 2.75 -1.58 26.79
C ARG A 287 1.89 -1.59 28.05
N LEU A 288 1.99 -2.69 28.80
CA LEU A 288 1.23 -2.94 30.03
C LEU A 288 1.29 -1.77 31.02
N ASN A 289 2.45 -1.13 31.19
CA ASN A 289 2.64 -0.04 32.15
C ASN A 289 1.97 1.30 31.79
N LYS A 290 1.42 1.45 30.59
CA LYS A 290 0.70 2.67 30.15
C LYS A 290 -0.69 2.36 29.59
N ASN A 291 -1.21 1.17 29.84
CA ASN A 291 -2.57 0.81 29.46
C ASN A 291 -3.54 1.43 30.49
N PRO A 292 -4.54 2.24 30.07
CA PRO A 292 -5.54 2.84 30.98
C PRO A 292 -6.33 1.78 31.77
N TYR A 293 -6.30 0.52 31.34
CA TYR A 293 -6.94 -0.62 32.00
C TYR A 293 -6.02 -1.36 32.98
N SER A 294 -4.71 -1.07 33.02
CA SER A 294 -3.71 -1.87 33.77
C SER A 294 -3.61 -1.56 35.28
N GLY A 295 -4.55 -0.82 35.86
CA GLY A 295 -4.61 -0.53 37.30
C GLY A 295 -5.87 -1.02 38.02
N SER A 296 -6.83 -1.61 37.29
CA SER A 296 -8.13 -2.01 37.85
C SER A 296 -8.17 -3.49 38.26
N THR A 297 -7.11 -4.00 38.88
CA THR A 297 -7.11 -5.38 39.42
C THR A 297 -7.67 -5.48 40.84
N ASN A 298 -7.90 -4.38 41.57
CA ASN A 298 -8.14 -4.47 43.02
C ASN A 298 -9.38 -3.72 43.59
N ASN A 299 -10.34 -3.28 42.79
CA ASN A 299 -11.61 -2.73 43.31
C ASN A 299 -12.84 -3.18 42.51
N ALA A 300 -12.95 -4.48 42.25
CA ALA A 300 -14.20 -5.12 41.80
C ALA A 300 -14.93 -5.84 42.96
N ALA A 301 -14.70 -5.40 44.21
CA ALA A 301 -15.34 -5.94 45.41
C ALA A 301 -16.58 -5.15 45.88
N GLY A 302 -17.11 -4.24 45.05
CA GLY A 302 -18.28 -3.41 45.42
C GLY A 302 -19.35 -3.20 44.35
N ALA A 303 -19.16 -3.70 43.13
CA ALA A 303 -20.17 -3.63 42.07
C ALA A 303 -20.21 -4.94 41.30
N GLN A 304 -20.54 -6.02 42.01
CA GLN A 304 -21.08 -7.23 41.39
C GLN A 304 -22.53 -6.96 40.96
N ASN A 305 -22.73 -6.04 40.02
CA ASN A 305 -23.78 -6.21 39.05
C ASN A 305 -23.09 -6.81 37.84
N SER A 306 -23.06 -8.14 37.80
CA SER A 306 -22.79 -8.89 36.58
C SER A 306 -23.68 -8.29 35.49
N LEU A 307 -23.10 -7.52 34.56
CA LEU A 307 -23.78 -7.25 33.32
C LEU A 307 -24.08 -8.64 32.73
N PRO A 308 -25.36 -9.03 32.55
CA PRO A 308 -25.71 -10.38 32.10
C PRO A 308 -25.28 -10.65 30.65
N ILE A 309 -24.57 -9.70 30.04
CA ILE A 309 -24.22 -9.62 28.64
C ILE A 309 -22.69 -9.60 28.56
N THR A 310 -22.12 -10.67 28.00
CA THR A 310 -20.70 -10.73 27.61
C THR A 310 -20.54 -10.03 26.27
N TYR A 311 -19.64 -9.06 26.21
CA TYR A 311 -19.32 -8.36 24.97
C TYR A 311 -18.09 -8.97 24.31
N THR A 312 -18.17 -9.19 23.01
CA THR A 312 -17.13 -9.89 22.24
C THR A 312 -16.24 -8.98 21.43
N GLY A 313 -16.56 -7.68 21.37
CA GLY A 313 -15.82 -6.69 20.58
C GLY A 313 -16.43 -5.31 20.71
N LEU A 314 -15.95 -4.40 19.87
CA LEU A 314 -16.41 -3.03 19.77
C LEU A 314 -16.74 -2.71 18.30
N LEU A 315 -17.93 -2.18 18.07
CA LEU A 315 -18.36 -1.63 16.79
C LEU A 315 -18.59 -0.14 16.97
N VAL A 316 -17.84 0.69 16.22
CA VAL A 316 -17.94 2.15 16.30
C VAL A 316 -18.58 2.67 15.02
N ASP A 317 -19.75 3.30 15.15
CA ASP A 317 -20.37 4.05 14.07
C ASP A 317 -19.68 5.42 13.93
N ALA A 318 -18.89 5.59 12.86
CA ALA A 318 -18.13 6.80 12.57
C ALA A 318 -18.49 7.40 11.19
N ARG A 319 -19.63 7.00 10.60
CA ARG A 319 -20.08 7.43 9.26
C ARG A 319 -20.33 8.94 9.17
N ASP A 320 -20.82 9.53 10.26
CA ASP A 320 -21.24 10.94 10.30
C ASP A 320 -20.10 11.92 10.62
N VAL A 321 -18.92 11.43 11.01
CA VAL A 321 -17.81 12.26 11.51
C VAL A 321 -16.65 12.41 10.53
N GLY A 322 -16.68 11.70 9.40
CA GLY A 322 -15.63 11.75 8.38
C GLY A 322 -14.28 11.30 8.93
N VAL A 323 -14.25 10.11 9.52
CA VAL A 323 -13.01 9.47 9.97
C VAL A 323 -12.18 9.02 8.77
N ASN A 324 -10.88 9.32 8.79
CA ASN A 324 -9.96 8.80 7.81
C ASN A 324 -9.27 7.55 8.35
N PRO A 325 -9.28 6.44 7.60
CA PRO A 325 -8.52 5.27 7.98
C PRO A 325 -7.02 5.54 8.09
N ALA A 326 -6.38 4.80 8.98
CA ALA A 326 -4.96 4.90 9.25
C ALA A 326 -4.40 3.55 9.71
N ILE A 327 -3.08 3.39 9.62
CA ILE A 327 -2.41 2.18 10.15
C ILE A 327 -2.64 2.05 11.65
N THR A 328 -2.62 3.19 12.35
CA THR A 328 -2.99 3.27 13.77
C THR A 328 -3.97 4.40 14.00
N MET A 329 -4.81 4.20 15.00
CA MET A 329 -5.82 5.16 15.41
C MET A 329 -5.91 5.23 16.94
N ASN A 330 -6.57 6.26 17.46
CA ASN A 330 -6.93 6.32 18.87
C ASN A 330 -8.44 6.49 19.03
N ILE A 331 -9.01 5.89 20.06
CA ILE A 331 -10.35 6.24 20.55
C ILE A 331 -10.15 6.98 21.87
N VAL A 332 -10.72 8.17 21.97
CA VAL A 332 -10.61 9.05 23.14
C VAL A 332 -11.99 9.48 23.63
N ASP A 333 -12.09 9.89 24.89
CA ASP A 333 -13.27 10.59 25.41
C ASP A 333 -13.21 12.10 25.10
N GLU A 334 -14.23 12.86 25.52
CA GLU A 334 -14.35 14.29 25.21
C GLU A 334 -13.27 15.12 25.94
N ALA A 335 -12.77 14.61 27.07
CA ALA A 335 -11.63 15.16 27.80
C ALA A 335 -10.27 14.81 27.16
N GLY A 336 -10.24 13.99 26.10
CA GLY A 336 -9.02 13.56 25.41
C GLY A 336 -8.27 12.41 26.10
N GLN A 337 -8.87 11.74 27.07
CA GLN A 337 -8.28 10.54 27.67
C GLN A 337 -8.33 9.39 26.67
N VAL A 338 -7.19 8.72 26.51
CA VAL A 338 -7.06 7.61 25.58
C VAL A 338 -7.74 6.36 26.15
N LEU A 339 -8.69 5.82 25.39
CA LEU A 339 -9.41 4.58 25.69
C LEU A 339 -8.90 3.41 24.83
N TYR A 340 -8.54 3.70 23.58
CA TYR A 340 -7.96 2.73 22.66
C TYR A 340 -6.79 3.36 21.92
N SER A 341 -5.68 2.63 21.80
CA SER A 341 -4.46 3.08 21.12
C SER A 341 -3.58 1.87 20.79
N PRO A 342 -2.52 2.03 19.97
CA PRO A 342 -1.56 0.95 19.71
C PRO A 342 -1.03 0.30 20.99
N ARG A 343 -0.91 1.07 22.08
CA ARG A 343 -0.37 0.59 23.37
C ARG A 343 -1.24 -0.45 24.06
N ILE A 344 -2.49 -0.62 23.65
CA ILE A 344 -3.41 -1.63 24.20
C ILE A 344 -3.34 -2.91 23.37
N VAL A 345 -3.30 -2.79 22.05
CA VAL A 345 -3.37 -3.92 21.12
C VAL A 345 -2.08 -4.72 21.09
N THR A 346 -2.20 -6.04 21.14
CA THR A 346 -1.07 -6.97 20.96
C THR A 346 -0.41 -6.79 19.59
N ARG A 347 0.93 -6.73 19.58
CA ARG A 347 1.71 -6.45 18.37
C ARG A 347 1.42 -7.44 17.24
N ASN A 348 1.34 -8.73 17.56
CA ASN A 348 1.12 -9.79 16.57
C ASN A 348 -0.23 -9.64 15.86
N VAL A 349 -1.29 -9.32 16.62
CA VAL A 349 -2.61 -9.04 16.05
C VAL A 349 -2.56 -7.80 15.18
N ALA A 350 -1.98 -6.71 15.66
CA ALA A 350 -1.88 -5.47 14.89
C ALA A 350 -1.10 -5.65 13.57
N LEU A 351 -0.03 -6.45 13.55
CA LEU A 351 0.75 -6.69 12.33
C LEU A 351 0.03 -7.59 11.32
N LYS A 352 -0.64 -8.64 11.78
CA LYS A 352 -1.33 -9.61 10.89
C LYS A 352 -2.69 -9.09 10.44
N LYS A 353 -3.50 -8.68 11.42
CA LYS A 353 -4.91 -8.34 11.24
C LYS A 353 -5.16 -6.84 11.31
N GLY A 354 -4.16 -6.01 11.60
CA GLY A 354 -4.38 -4.56 11.71
C GLY A 354 -4.98 -4.23 13.08
N MET A 355 -4.85 -2.95 13.45
CA MET A 355 -5.30 -2.47 14.75
C MET A 355 -6.83 -2.43 14.86
N VAL A 356 -7.49 -2.06 13.77
CA VAL A 356 -8.95 -2.06 13.63
C VAL A 356 -9.30 -2.61 12.26
N GLU A 357 -10.57 -2.94 12.10
CA GLU A 357 -11.17 -3.18 10.79
C GLU A 357 -12.00 -1.99 10.37
N TYR A 358 -11.86 -1.58 9.11
CA TYR A 358 -12.65 -0.52 8.52
C TYR A 358 -13.70 -1.13 7.61
N ALA A 359 -14.96 -1.05 8.03
CA ALA A 359 -16.11 -1.49 7.26
C ALA A 359 -16.63 -0.34 6.39
N GLY A 360 -17.02 -0.65 5.14
CA GLY A 360 -17.58 0.33 4.20
C GLY A 360 -19.09 0.56 4.40
N SER A 361 -19.75 -0.33 5.13
CA SER A 361 -21.17 -0.20 5.48
C SER A 361 -21.47 -0.68 6.89
N TRP A 362 -22.67 -0.34 7.36
CA TRP A 362 -23.14 -0.80 8.66
C TRP A 362 -23.32 -2.32 8.70
N GLU A 363 -23.86 -2.86 7.61
CA GLU A 363 -24.13 -4.29 7.42
C GLU A 363 -22.83 -5.09 7.47
N GLU A 364 -21.78 -4.62 6.79
CA GLU A 364 -20.43 -5.20 6.89
C GLU A 364 -19.89 -5.15 8.31
N GLY A 365 -20.06 -4.01 8.99
CA GLY A 365 -19.59 -3.82 10.35
C GLY A 365 -20.23 -4.80 11.34
N VAL A 366 -21.54 -5.03 11.22
CA VAL A 366 -22.29 -5.99 12.05
C VAL A 366 -21.94 -7.43 11.69
N ALA A 367 -21.72 -7.73 10.41
CA ALA A 367 -21.36 -9.07 9.93
C ALA A 367 -19.88 -9.43 10.18
N SER A 368 -19.06 -8.49 10.63
CA SER A 368 -17.63 -8.70 10.80
C SER A 368 -17.31 -9.80 11.83
N GLU A 369 -16.51 -10.77 11.40
CA GLU A 369 -15.96 -11.81 12.29
C GLU A 369 -15.09 -11.22 13.41
N ARG A 370 -14.56 -10.00 13.23
CA ARG A 370 -13.68 -9.35 14.20
C ARG A 370 -14.42 -8.91 15.46
N SER A 371 -15.61 -8.32 15.30
CA SER A 371 -16.49 -7.94 16.42
C SER A 371 -17.13 -9.14 17.10
N ALA A 372 -17.15 -10.29 16.41
CA ALA A 372 -17.83 -11.51 16.84
C ALA A 372 -19.32 -11.25 17.14
N SER A 373 -20.00 -12.16 17.85
CA SER A 373 -21.46 -12.23 17.88
C SER A 373 -22.18 -11.12 18.67
N ASN A 374 -21.50 -10.42 19.59
CA ASN A 374 -22.12 -9.41 20.43
C ASN A 374 -21.17 -8.24 20.72
N PRO A 375 -20.94 -7.34 19.75
CA PRO A 375 -20.12 -6.15 19.98
C PRO A 375 -20.84 -5.11 20.84
N LEU A 376 -20.06 -4.37 21.62
CA LEU A 376 -20.50 -3.10 22.18
C LEU A 376 -20.60 -2.09 21.03
N ILE A 377 -21.77 -1.50 20.83
CA ILE A 377 -22.01 -0.51 19.77
C ILE A 377 -21.86 0.89 20.36
N LEU A 378 -20.94 1.67 19.83
CA LEU A 378 -20.72 3.08 20.21
C LEU A 378 -20.88 3.99 18.99
N LYS A 379 -21.32 5.22 19.21
CA LYS A 379 -21.41 6.27 18.19
C LYS A 379 -20.31 7.30 18.40
N ALA A 380 -19.55 7.59 17.35
CA ALA A 380 -18.55 8.66 17.34
C ALA A 380 -19.25 10.03 17.40
N VAL A 381 -18.70 10.93 18.21
CA VAL A 381 -19.14 12.32 18.34
C VAL A 381 -18.42 13.20 17.33
N THR A 382 -17.09 13.02 17.23
CA THR A 382 -16.24 13.77 16.29
C THR A 382 -14.94 13.03 16.04
N VAL A 383 -14.06 13.61 15.23
CA VAL A 383 -12.70 13.15 15.01
C VAL A 383 -11.68 14.25 15.32
N GLN A 384 -10.54 13.86 15.86
CA GLN A 384 -9.43 14.74 16.21
C GLN A 384 -8.19 14.46 15.36
N GLY A 385 -7.28 15.43 15.38
CA GLY A 385 -5.97 15.32 14.75
C GLY A 385 -5.96 15.69 13.27
N LYS A 386 -4.79 16.08 12.78
CA LYS A 386 -4.62 16.58 11.40
C LYS A 386 -5.03 15.55 10.35
N ALA A 387 -4.76 14.27 10.62
CA ALA A 387 -5.15 13.17 9.75
C ALA A 387 -6.61 12.75 9.91
N ARG A 388 -7.36 13.27 10.90
CA ARG A 388 -8.75 12.89 11.23
C ARG A 388 -8.94 11.39 11.51
N ASN A 389 -7.95 10.77 12.16
CA ASN A 389 -7.91 9.34 12.46
C ASN A 389 -8.07 9.03 13.96
N ASN A 390 -8.26 10.03 14.82
CA ASN A 390 -8.59 9.81 16.23
C ASN A 390 -10.11 9.98 16.41
N ILE A 391 -10.81 8.95 16.87
CA ILE A 391 -12.26 8.99 17.11
C ILE A 391 -12.53 9.47 18.54
N VAL A 392 -13.48 10.39 18.68
CA VAL A 392 -13.98 10.86 19.98
C VAL A 392 -15.35 10.24 20.23
N ILE A 393 -15.56 9.68 21.42
CA ILE A 393 -16.86 9.22 21.91
C ILE A 393 -17.27 10.04 23.14
N SER A 394 -18.57 10.05 23.47
CA SER A 394 -19.05 10.80 24.64
C SER A 394 -18.51 10.23 25.95
N ASP A 395 -18.47 11.06 27.00
CA ASP A 395 -17.98 10.64 28.31
C ASP A 395 -18.78 9.45 28.90
N GLU A 396 -20.10 9.36 28.64
CA GLU A 396 -20.92 8.22 29.08
C GLU A 396 -20.51 6.92 28.37
N GLN A 397 -20.28 6.99 27.05
CA GLN A 397 -19.82 5.87 26.26
C GLN A 397 -18.40 5.43 26.67
N ALA A 398 -17.55 6.38 27.03
CA ALA A 398 -16.21 6.12 27.53
C ALA A 398 -16.23 5.36 28.86
N GLN A 399 -17.10 5.73 29.79
CA GLN A 399 -17.30 5.02 31.06
C GLN A 399 -17.80 3.59 30.84
N LEU A 400 -18.79 3.42 29.95
CA LEU A 400 -19.33 2.12 29.58
C LEU A 400 -18.25 1.21 28.98
N LEU A 401 -17.46 1.73 28.03
CA LEU A 401 -16.34 0.98 27.42
C LEU A 401 -15.30 0.59 28.47
N LYS A 402 -14.98 1.48 29.41
CA LYS A 402 -14.06 1.18 30.52
C LYS A 402 -14.56 0.04 31.40
N GLN A 403 -15.82 0.07 31.81
CA GLN A 403 -16.43 -0.97 32.64
C GLN A 403 -16.44 -2.34 31.92
N ILE A 404 -16.84 -2.36 30.65
CA ILE A 404 -16.98 -3.59 29.87
C ILE A 404 -15.62 -4.20 29.54
N ASN A 405 -14.64 -3.40 29.09
CA ASN A 405 -13.35 -3.93 28.66
C ASN A 405 -12.53 -4.47 29.84
N ASN A 406 -12.68 -3.91 31.05
CA ASN A 406 -12.05 -4.47 32.25
C ASN A 406 -12.49 -5.92 32.52
N ALA A 407 -13.72 -6.29 32.16
CA ALA A 407 -14.24 -7.64 32.31
C ALA A 407 -13.83 -8.58 31.15
N ASN A 408 -13.78 -8.08 29.91
CA ASN A 408 -13.70 -8.92 28.70
C ASN A 408 -12.36 -8.86 27.93
N LYS A 409 -11.55 -7.80 28.11
CA LYS A 409 -10.23 -7.58 27.49
C LYS A 409 -10.16 -7.66 25.95
N PHE A 410 -11.29 -7.55 25.25
CA PHE A 410 -11.33 -7.69 23.78
C PHE A 410 -10.54 -6.60 23.03
N LEU A 411 -10.24 -5.45 23.66
CA LEU A 411 -9.44 -4.39 23.04
C LEU A 411 -7.96 -4.82 22.86
N GLU A 412 -7.41 -5.66 23.74
CA GLU A 412 -6.02 -6.15 23.61
C GLU A 412 -5.85 -7.05 22.37
N GLU A 413 -6.94 -7.71 21.97
CA GLU A 413 -7.03 -8.56 20.79
C GLU A 413 -7.48 -7.79 19.54
N GLY A 414 -7.57 -6.46 19.60
CA GLY A 414 -7.92 -5.64 18.44
C GLY A 414 -9.28 -5.98 17.82
N ARG A 415 -10.23 -6.46 18.63
CA ARG A 415 -11.62 -6.76 18.23
C ARG A 415 -12.44 -5.47 18.12
N VAL A 416 -12.00 -4.60 17.23
CA VAL A 416 -12.57 -3.27 17.01
C VAL A 416 -12.86 -3.11 15.52
N VAL A 417 -14.11 -2.79 15.22
CA VAL A 417 -14.61 -2.49 13.88
C VAL A 417 -15.08 -1.04 13.87
N VAL A 418 -14.64 -0.30 12.86
CA VAL A 418 -15.02 1.10 12.63
C VAL A 418 -15.77 1.15 11.32
N VAL A 419 -17.01 1.63 11.37
CA VAL A 419 -17.80 1.85 10.16
C VAL A 419 -17.49 3.22 9.59
N CYS A 420 -16.91 3.22 8.39
CA CYS A 420 -16.58 4.41 7.62
C CYS A 420 -17.69 4.72 6.60
N ARG A 421 -17.63 5.92 6.01
CA ARG A 421 -18.58 6.39 5.01
C ARG A 421 -18.03 6.19 3.61
#